data_AF-A0A9C9JQF1-F1
#
_entry.id   AF-A0A9C9JQF1-F1
#
_cell.length_a   1.000
_cell.length_b   1.000
_cell.length_c   1.000
_cell.angle_alpha   90.00
_cell.angle_beta   90.00
_cell.angle_gamma   90.00
#
_symmetry.space_group_name_H-M   'P 1'
#
loop_
_entity.id
_entity.type
_entity.pdbx_description
1 polymer ?
#
loop_
_entity_poly.entity_id
_entity_poly.type
_entity_poly.pdbx_seq_one_letter_code
_entity_poly.pdbx_strand_id
1 'polypeptide(L)'
;MKDRAEEAIQQAMRQGKFQNLPGKGKPLKLNENPYEDPGWRSAHRVLRNGGFTLPWIEAGREIETELERCRSDLRRIWQWLRKSGSEERQAVWRQAERAFREQIEAVNQKIRAYNLQVPLDRFQMRLIDAERELAEVRAGSPPEK
;
A
#
# COMPACT_ATOMS: atom_id res chain seq x y z
N MET A 1 -17.40 41.77 -27.44
CA MET A 1 -17.70 42.11 -26.03
C MET A 1 -16.35 42.25 -25.34
N LYS A 2 -15.95 43.44 -24.90
CA LYS A 2 -14.69 43.60 -24.17
C LYS A 2 -14.84 42.94 -22.80
N ASP A 3 -13.89 42.09 -22.46
CA ASP A 3 -13.92 41.33 -21.22
C ASP A 3 -13.76 42.30 -20.03
N ARG A 4 -14.84 42.50 -19.26
CA ARG A 4 -14.85 43.44 -18.12
C ARG A 4 -13.80 43.09 -17.06
N ALA A 5 -13.41 41.81 -17.00
CA ALA A 5 -12.33 41.35 -16.14
C ALA A 5 -10.98 41.95 -16.56
N GLU A 6 -10.70 42.02 -17.87
CA GLU A 6 -9.44 42.56 -18.41
C GLU A 6 -9.29 44.06 -18.11
N GLU A 7 -10.37 44.83 -18.31
CA GLU A 7 -10.40 46.26 -18.01
C GLU A 7 -10.18 46.54 -16.51
N ALA A 8 -10.78 45.73 -15.64
CA ALA A 8 -10.61 45.83 -14.19
C ALA A 8 -9.17 45.50 -13.75
N ILE A 9 -8.55 44.47 -14.33
CA ILE A 9 -7.14 44.10 -14.07
C ILE A 9 -6.20 45.24 -14.50
N GLN A 10 -6.36 45.75 -15.72
CA GLN A 10 -5.56 46.86 -16.27
C GLN A 10 -5.69 48.13 -15.42
N GLN A 11 -6.89 48.46 -14.95
CA GLN A 11 -7.12 49.60 -14.07
C GLN A 11 -6.45 49.40 -12.70
N ALA A 12 -6.52 48.20 -12.12
CA ALA A 12 -5.86 47.87 -10.86
C ALA A 12 -4.33 47.89 -10.98
N MET A 13 -3.77 47.50 -12.14
CA MET A 13 -2.34 47.66 -12.46
C MET A 13 -1.92 49.14 -12.48
N ARG A 14 -2.69 49.99 -13.19
CA ARG A 14 -2.44 51.45 -13.25
C ARG A 14 -2.53 52.12 -11.88
N GLN A 15 -3.44 51.66 -11.02
CA GLN A 15 -3.59 52.16 -9.65
C GLN A 15 -2.52 51.61 -8.68
N GLY A 16 -1.57 50.80 -9.16
CA GLY A 16 -0.52 50.24 -8.32
C GLY A 16 -1.04 49.26 -7.26
N LYS A 17 -2.26 48.73 -7.39
CA LYS A 17 -2.85 47.81 -6.39
C LYS A 17 -2.08 46.50 -6.23
N PHE A 18 -1.25 46.14 -7.22
CA PHE A 18 -0.35 44.99 -7.17
C PHE A 18 1.04 45.29 -6.57
N GLN A 19 1.34 46.57 -6.24
CA GLN A 19 2.67 46.96 -5.79
C GLN A 19 3.00 46.53 -4.36
N ASN A 20 1.99 46.39 -3.49
CA ASN A 20 2.15 46.03 -2.08
C ASN A 20 1.28 44.83 -1.67
N LEU A 21 1.27 43.78 -2.50
CA LEU A 21 0.52 42.56 -2.18
C LEU A 21 1.14 41.84 -0.98
N PRO A 22 0.32 41.32 -0.05
CA PRO A 22 0.80 40.45 1.00
C PRO A 22 1.48 39.22 0.38
N GLY A 23 2.77 39.04 0.67
CA GLY A 23 3.57 37.94 0.13
C GLY A 23 4.41 38.27 -1.12
N LYS A 24 4.36 39.51 -1.64
CA LYS A 24 5.22 39.94 -2.75
C LYS A 24 6.70 39.73 -2.42
N GLY A 25 7.43 39.04 -3.29
CA GLY A 25 8.86 38.71 -3.13
C GLY A 25 9.17 37.56 -2.17
N LYS A 26 8.16 36.97 -1.50
CA LYS A 26 8.35 35.76 -0.70
C LYS A 26 8.21 34.52 -1.60
N PRO A 27 8.99 33.44 -1.36
CA PRO A 27 8.79 32.18 -2.05
C PRO A 27 7.34 31.70 -1.91
N LEU A 28 6.75 31.27 -3.02
CA LEU A 28 5.43 30.64 -3.02
C LEU A 28 5.48 29.39 -2.11
N LYS A 29 4.54 29.28 -1.18
CA LYS A 29 4.36 28.07 -0.34
C LYS A 29 3.68 26.98 -1.17
N LEU A 30 4.41 26.34 -2.08
CA LEU A 30 3.91 25.24 -2.92
C LEU A 30 3.67 23.93 -2.14
N ASN A 31 4.08 23.90 -0.87
CA ASN A 31 4.07 22.71 -0.02
C ASN A 31 2.68 22.41 0.57
N GLU A 32 1.79 23.40 0.57
CA GLU A 32 0.46 23.30 1.17
C GLU A 32 -0.57 23.34 0.05
N ASN A 33 -1.16 22.18 -0.24
CA ASN A 33 -2.31 22.13 -1.13
C ASN A 33 -3.54 22.55 -0.31
N PRO A 34 -4.20 23.67 -0.62
CA PRO A 34 -5.37 24.14 0.14
C PRO A 34 -6.59 23.21 -0.01
N TYR A 35 -6.56 22.28 -0.97
CA TYR A 35 -7.57 21.24 -1.16
C TYR A 35 -7.18 19.90 -0.50
N GLU A 36 -6.01 19.80 0.15
CA GLU A 36 -5.68 18.62 0.96
C GLU A 36 -6.48 18.64 2.25
N ASP A 37 -7.13 17.52 2.55
CA ASP A 37 -7.80 17.32 3.83
C ASP A 37 -6.77 17.54 4.97
N PRO A 38 -7.11 18.39 5.97
CA PRO A 38 -6.24 18.75 7.08
C PRO A 38 -5.60 17.55 7.81
N GLY A 39 -6.29 16.41 7.89
CA GLY A 39 -5.74 15.20 8.51
C GLY A 39 -4.57 14.57 7.75
N TRP A 40 -4.44 14.88 6.45
CA TRP A 40 -3.53 14.22 5.51
C TRP A 40 -2.31 15.07 5.16
N ARG A 41 -2.33 16.36 5.51
CA ARG A 41 -1.26 17.33 5.22
C ARG A 41 0.09 16.88 5.77
N SER A 42 0.11 16.33 6.99
CA SER A 42 1.34 15.86 7.64
C SER A 42 1.88 14.60 6.96
N ALA A 43 1.01 13.64 6.63
CA ALA A 43 1.41 12.41 5.94
C ALA A 43 1.92 12.68 4.51
N HIS A 44 1.24 13.54 3.74
CA HIS A 44 1.68 13.92 2.40
C HIS A 44 2.97 14.74 2.41
N ARG A 45 3.20 15.54 3.45
CA ARG A 45 4.46 16.25 3.66
C ARG A 45 5.61 15.30 3.96
N VAL A 46 5.41 14.29 4.81
CA VAL A 46 6.40 13.23 5.08
C VAL A 46 6.74 12.47 3.79
N LEU A 47 5.72 12.10 3.00
CA LEU A 47 5.89 11.42 1.71
C LEU A 47 6.66 12.27 0.69
N ARG A 48 6.34 13.57 0.56
CA ARG A 48 7.01 14.48 -0.39
C ARG A 48 8.45 14.83 0.01
N ASN A 49 8.71 14.97 1.30
CA ASN A 49 10.04 15.33 1.81
C ASN A 49 11.01 14.15 1.84
N GLY A 50 10.49 12.92 1.73
CA GLY A 50 11.25 11.70 1.98
C GLY A 50 12.46 11.53 1.07
N GLY A 51 12.35 11.74 -0.25
CA GLY A 51 13.43 11.47 -1.23
C GLY A 51 13.99 10.04 -1.26
N PHE A 52 13.70 9.26 -0.23
CA PHE A 52 14.10 7.93 0.15
C PHE A 52 12.83 7.11 0.37
N THR A 53 12.92 5.83 0.02
CA THR A 53 11.88 4.83 0.26
C THR A 53 11.56 4.80 1.75
N LEU A 54 10.34 5.22 2.13
CA LEU A 54 9.93 5.18 3.53
C LEU A 54 10.07 3.73 4.06
N PRO A 55 10.51 3.51 5.31
CA PRO A 55 10.84 2.17 5.82
C PRO A 55 9.72 1.12 5.63
N TRP A 56 8.46 1.54 5.71
CA TRP A 56 7.32 0.65 5.52
C TRP A 56 7.19 0.15 4.08
N ILE A 57 7.66 0.88 3.06
CA ILE A 57 7.62 0.40 1.66
C ILE A 57 8.49 -0.86 1.49
N GLU A 58 9.66 -0.89 2.11
CA GLU A 58 10.53 -2.07 2.09
C GLU A 58 9.91 -3.23 2.89
N ALA A 59 9.36 -2.95 4.08
CA ALA A 59 8.65 -3.94 4.87
C ALA A 59 7.46 -4.56 4.13
N GLY A 60 6.69 -3.74 3.39
CA GLY A 60 5.59 -4.21 2.54
C GLY A 60 6.06 -5.17 1.45
N ARG A 61 7.17 -4.84 0.76
CA ARG A 61 7.78 -5.73 -0.25
C ARG A 61 8.28 -7.05 0.35
N GLU A 62 8.86 -7.00 1.55
CA GLU A 62 9.31 -8.21 2.24
C GLU A 62 8.13 -9.13 2.58
N ILE A 63 7.04 -8.56 3.11
CA ILE A 63 5.81 -9.30 3.41
C ILE A 63 5.23 -9.95 2.15
N GLU A 64 5.15 -9.20 1.04
CA GLU A 64 4.67 -9.73 -0.24
C GLU A 64 5.54 -10.87 -0.76
N THR A 65 6.85 -10.73 -0.65
CA THR A 65 7.83 -11.75 -1.09
C THR A 65 7.71 -13.02 -0.26
N GLU A 66 7.58 -12.89 1.06
CA GLU A 66 7.41 -14.02 1.96
C GLU A 66 6.08 -14.74 1.73
N LEU A 67 4.99 -13.98 1.57
CA LEU A 67 3.67 -14.54 1.26
C LEU A 67 3.69 -15.35 -0.06
N GLU A 68 4.30 -14.80 -1.11
CA GLU A 68 4.42 -15.51 -2.39
C GLU A 68 5.26 -16.78 -2.26
N ARG A 69 6.31 -16.74 -1.44
CA ARG A 69 7.12 -17.94 -1.13
C ARG A 69 6.26 -19.03 -0.47
N CYS A 70 5.50 -18.69 0.57
CA CYS A 70 4.59 -19.62 1.26
C CYS A 70 3.58 -20.24 0.28
N ARG A 71 2.96 -19.42 -0.57
CA ARG A 71 2.04 -19.89 -1.62
C ARG A 71 2.72 -20.78 -2.65
N SER A 72 3.96 -20.47 -3.05
CA SER A 72 4.71 -21.28 -4.02
C SER A 72 5.08 -22.65 -3.44
N ASP A 73 5.50 -22.71 -2.18
CA ASP A 73 5.87 -23.94 -1.50
C ASP A 73 4.65 -24.86 -1.35
N LEU A 74 3.51 -24.31 -0.91
CA LEU A 74 2.25 -25.04 -0.80
C LEU A 74 1.80 -25.60 -2.17
N ARG A 75 1.83 -24.77 -3.23
CA ARG A 75 1.48 -25.20 -4.60
C ARG A 75 2.40 -26.30 -5.11
N ARG A 76 3.71 -26.21 -4.85
CA ARG A 76 4.69 -27.23 -5.26
C ARG A 76 4.41 -28.56 -4.56
N ILE A 77 4.14 -28.53 -3.26
CA ILE A 77 3.78 -29.74 -2.51
C ILE A 77 2.50 -30.34 -3.07
N TRP A 78 1.46 -29.53 -3.31
CA TRP A 78 0.21 -30.01 -3.91
C TRP A 78 0.40 -30.66 -5.28
N GLN A 79 1.20 -30.04 -6.16
CA GLN A 79 1.49 -30.60 -7.49
C GLN A 79 2.27 -31.91 -7.42
N TRP A 80 3.23 -32.01 -6.50
CA TRP A 80 3.97 -33.26 -6.26
C TRP A 80 3.03 -34.35 -5.74
N LEU A 81 2.19 -34.00 -4.76
CA LEU A 81 1.20 -34.91 -4.20
C LEU A 81 0.31 -35.46 -5.29
N ARG A 82 -0.23 -34.65 -6.22
CA ARG A 82 -1.05 -35.11 -7.35
C ARG A 82 -0.42 -36.20 -8.24
N LYS A 83 0.88 -36.46 -8.13
CA LYS A 83 1.60 -37.53 -8.85
C LYS A 83 1.91 -38.77 -7.99
N SER A 84 1.78 -38.69 -6.66
CA SER A 84 2.15 -39.74 -5.68
C SER A 84 0.98 -40.68 -5.28
N GLY A 85 1.22 -41.76 -4.53
CA GLY A 85 0.18 -42.69 -4.04
C GLY A 85 -0.71 -42.13 -2.90
N SER A 86 -1.75 -42.86 -2.46
CA SER A 86 -2.81 -42.33 -1.59
C SER A 86 -2.47 -42.15 -0.09
N GLU A 87 -1.71 -43.06 0.53
CA GLU A 87 -1.42 -43.01 1.97
C GLU A 87 -0.36 -41.97 2.34
N GLU A 88 0.78 -41.97 1.63
CA GLU A 88 1.83 -40.97 1.79
C GLU A 88 1.31 -39.55 1.51
N ARG A 89 0.32 -39.44 0.60
CA ARG A 89 -0.32 -38.16 0.27
C ARG A 89 -0.95 -37.50 1.48
N GLN A 90 -1.73 -38.25 2.26
CA GLN A 90 -2.48 -37.67 3.39
C GLN A 90 -1.56 -37.21 4.51
N ALA A 91 -0.51 -37.98 4.81
CA ALA A 91 0.46 -37.62 5.84
C ALA A 91 1.25 -36.35 5.46
N VAL A 92 1.80 -36.31 4.25
CA VAL A 92 2.56 -35.16 3.75
C VAL A 92 1.68 -33.91 3.64
N TRP A 93 0.43 -34.07 3.17
CA TRP A 93 -0.50 -32.95 3.07
C TRP A 93 -0.85 -32.36 4.43
N ARG A 94 -1.16 -33.20 5.44
CA ARG A 94 -1.41 -32.72 6.81
C ARG A 94 -0.24 -31.92 7.38
N GLN A 95 1.00 -32.36 7.10
CA GLN A 95 2.19 -31.63 7.51
C GLN A 95 2.33 -30.30 6.77
N ALA A 96 2.06 -30.28 5.46
CA ALA A 96 2.09 -29.07 4.65
C ALA A 96 1.05 -28.03 5.11
N GLU A 97 -0.16 -28.46 5.45
CA GLU A 97 -1.21 -27.56 5.98
C GLU A 97 -0.79 -26.93 7.30
N ARG A 98 -0.21 -27.73 8.21
CA ARG A 98 0.29 -27.21 9.49
C ARG A 98 1.40 -26.18 9.26
N ALA A 99 2.39 -26.52 8.43
CA ALA A 99 3.48 -25.61 8.12
C ALA A 99 2.99 -24.31 7.48
N PHE A 100 2.03 -24.40 6.55
CA PHE A 100 1.45 -23.24 5.90
C PHE A 100 0.70 -22.34 6.89
N ARG A 101 -0.10 -22.90 7.81
CA ARG A 101 -0.77 -22.13 8.87
C ARG A 101 0.22 -21.38 9.74
N GLU A 102 1.29 -22.04 10.17
CA GLU A 102 2.35 -21.44 10.98
C GLU A 102 3.05 -20.29 10.23
N GLN A 103 3.31 -20.47 8.94
CA GLN A 103 3.88 -19.43 8.08
C GLN A 103 2.94 -18.24 7.89
N ILE A 104 1.66 -18.47 7.63
CA ILE A 104 0.66 -17.40 7.47
C ILE A 104 0.47 -16.63 8.77
N GLU A 105 0.53 -17.28 9.94
CA GLU A 105 0.49 -16.58 11.23
C GLU A 105 1.71 -15.66 11.40
N ALA A 106 2.91 -16.11 11.03
CA ALA A 106 4.11 -15.27 11.04
C ALA A 106 3.98 -14.07 10.09
N VAL A 107 3.48 -14.28 8.87
CA VAL A 107 3.18 -13.20 7.91
C VAL A 107 2.15 -12.23 8.47
N ASN A 108 1.09 -12.72 9.11
CA ASN A 108 0.05 -11.89 9.73
C ASN A 108 0.60 -11.04 10.89
N GLN A 109 1.56 -11.54 11.67
CA GLN A 109 2.25 -10.74 12.67
C GLN A 109 3.03 -9.58 12.04
N LYS A 110 3.73 -9.82 10.92
CA LYS A 110 4.41 -8.76 10.17
C LYS A 110 3.43 -7.76 9.58
N ILE A 111 2.29 -8.22 9.05
CA ILE A 111 1.22 -7.34 8.55
C ILE A 111 0.68 -6.44 9.66
N ARG A 112 0.44 -6.97 10.87
CA ARG A 112 0.02 -6.16 12.02
C ARG A 112 1.05 -5.10 12.37
N ALA A 113 2.34 -5.47 12.42
CA ALA A 113 3.42 -4.54 12.70
C ALA A 113 3.52 -3.44 11.61
N TYR A 114 3.43 -3.82 10.35
CA TYR A 114 3.41 -2.90 9.20
C TYR A 114 2.20 -1.95 9.28
N ASN A 115 1.01 -2.45 9.61
CA ASN A 115 -0.21 -1.65 9.72
C ASN A 115 -0.13 -0.59 10.83
N LEU A 116 0.67 -0.83 11.88
CA LEU A 116 0.94 0.16 12.93
C LEU A 116 1.95 1.24 12.49
N GLN A 117 2.77 0.96 11.48
CA GLN A 117 3.79 1.88 10.97
C GLN A 117 3.26 2.80 9.88
N VAL A 118 2.27 2.36 9.11
CA VAL A 118 1.74 3.16 8.02
C VAL A 118 0.96 4.36 8.57
N PRO A 119 1.19 5.56 8.02
CA PRO A 119 0.54 6.76 8.53
C PRO A 119 -0.95 6.84 8.18
N LEU A 120 -1.42 6.01 7.24
CA LEU A 120 -2.75 6.11 6.64
C LEU A 120 -3.37 4.72 6.47
N ASP A 121 -4.66 4.60 6.79
CA ASP A 121 -5.40 3.33 6.70
C ASP A 121 -5.42 2.74 5.29
N ARG A 122 -5.42 3.57 4.25
CA ARG A 122 -5.38 3.12 2.84
C ARG A 122 -4.11 2.34 2.48
N PHE A 123 -3.05 2.46 3.28
CA PHE A 123 -1.80 1.73 3.09
C PHE A 123 -1.72 0.45 3.92
N GLN A 124 -2.71 0.19 4.79
CA GLN A 124 -2.76 -1.03 5.58
C GLN A 124 -3.01 -2.25 4.68
N MET A 125 -2.35 -3.35 5.02
CA MET A 125 -2.54 -4.65 4.40
C MET A 125 -3.60 -5.45 5.17
N ARG A 126 -4.39 -6.23 4.44
CA ARG A 126 -5.36 -7.15 5.06
C ARG A 126 -4.62 -8.37 5.59
N LEU A 127 -5.12 -8.92 6.69
CA LEU A 127 -4.65 -10.22 7.19
C LEU A 127 -5.03 -11.32 6.21
N ILE A 128 -4.17 -12.32 6.11
CA ILE A 128 -4.35 -13.48 5.25
C ILE A 128 -5.09 -14.57 6.04
N ASP A 129 -6.14 -15.10 5.42
CA ASP A 129 -6.89 -16.24 5.95
C ASP A 129 -6.29 -17.53 5.40
N ALA A 130 -5.58 -18.26 6.26
CA ALA A 130 -4.91 -19.51 5.88
C ALA A 130 -5.90 -20.59 5.42
N GLU A 131 -7.09 -20.69 6.03
CA GLU A 131 -8.06 -21.73 5.69
C GLU A 131 -8.67 -21.48 4.31
N ARG A 132 -8.93 -20.20 3.99
CA ARG A 132 -9.39 -19.82 2.66
C ARG A 132 -8.38 -20.22 1.57
N GLU A 133 -7.10 -19.91 1.76
CA GLU A 133 -6.08 -20.25 0.75
C GLU A 133 -5.85 -21.76 0.63
N LEU A 134 -5.88 -22.49 1.75
CA LEU A 134 -5.84 -23.95 1.73
C LEU A 134 -7.03 -24.54 0.96
N ALA A 135 -8.22 -23.98 1.14
CA ALA A 135 -9.41 -24.39 0.39
C ALA A 135 -9.28 -24.12 -1.11
N GLU A 136 -8.74 -22.96 -1.50
CA GLU A 136 -8.51 -22.60 -2.90
C GLU A 136 -7.51 -23.56 -3.59
N VAL A 137 -6.40 -23.90 -2.91
CA VAL A 137 -5.42 -24.87 -3.43
C VAL A 137 -6.02 -26.26 -3.59
N ARG A 138 -6.85 -26.70 -2.62
CA ARG A 138 -7.58 -27.98 -2.71
C ARG A 138 -8.61 -27.98 -3.85
N ALA A 139 -9.29 -26.86 -4.08
CA ALA A 139 -10.25 -26.68 -5.17
C ALA A 139 -9.60 -26.59 -6.55
N GLY A 140 -8.28 -26.35 -6.61
CA GLY A 140 -7.54 -26.20 -7.87
C GLY A 140 -7.69 -24.83 -8.53
N SER A 141 -8.22 -23.84 -7.81
CA SER A 141 -8.35 -22.46 -8.29
C SER A 141 -7.15 -21.61 -7.81
N PRO A 142 -6.58 -20.75 -8.65
CA PRO A 142 -5.58 -19.79 -8.20
C PRO A 142 -6.23 -18.72 -7.29
N PRO A 143 -5.53 -18.24 -6.25
CA PRO A 143 -6.06 -17.19 -5.37
C PRO A 143 -6.34 -15.90 -6.17
N GLU A 144 -7.49 -15.28 -5.91
CA GLU A 144 -7.84 -13.96 -6.44
C GLU A 144 -6.83 -12.91 -5.95
N LYS A 145 -6.40 -12.05 -6.89
CA LYS A 145 -5.48 -10.93 -6.66
C LYS A 145 -6.09 -9.85 -5.77
#